data_AF-A0A934UFD7-F1
#
_entry.id   AF-A0A934UFD7-F1
#
_cell.length_a   1.000
_cell.length_b   1.000
_cell.length_c   1.000
_cell.angle_alpha   90.00
_cell.angle_beta   90.00
_cell.angle_gamma   90.00
#
_symmetry.space_group_name_H-M   'P 1'
#
loop_
_entity.id
_entity.type
_entity.pdbx_description
1 polymer ?
#
loop_
_entity_poly.entity_id
_entity_poly.type
_entity_poly.pdbx_seq_one_letter_code
_entity_poly.pdbx_strand_id
1 'polypeptide(L)'
;MDDEILAVVEASAPRRWIGVGMLAGIALLLFYGVFATPGTLLWQAALIALGLGVLWIAARLWQATSVRIELTAQGLRDSGGAVIARLADIKSVERGSFAFKPTNGFLLRTYGSVGRAWRPGLWWRIGPRIGIGGVTPGHQAKAMADLLAVRLAERDQASDHLI
;
A
#
# COMPACT_ATOMS: atom_id res chain seq x y z
N MET A 1 -22.40 -8.90 -13.33
CA MET A 1 -22.83 -7.69 -12.61
C MET A 1 -21.94 -7.55 -11.38
N ASP A 2 -20.61 -7.57 -11.57
CA ASP A 2 -19.67 -7.98 -10.51
C ASP A 2 -18.81 -6.82 -10.00
N ASP A 3 -19.18 -5.61 -10.38
CA ASP A 3 -18.45 -4.38 -10.10
C ASP A 3 -18.95 -3.66 -8.83
N GLU A 4 -19.84 -4.30 -8.08
CA GLU A 4 -20.31 -3.75 -6.81
C GLU A 4 -19.14 -3.62 -5.83
N ILE A 5 -18.91 -2.37 -5.40
CA ILE A 5 -17.86 -2.03 -4.44
C ILE A 5 -18.44 -2.19 -3.04
N LEU A 6 -17.93 -3.19 -2.32
CA LEU A 6 -18.40 -3.57 -1.00
C LEU A 6 -17.72 -2.77 0.12
N ALA A 7 -16.45 -2.41 -0.10
CA ALA A 7 -15.67 -1.58 0.82
C ALA A 7 -14.59 -0.82 0.06
N VAL A 8 -14.25 0.37 0.55
CA VAL A 8 -13.20 1.23 0.02
C VAL A 8 -12.19 1.59 1.11
N VAL A 9 -10.91 1.55 0.76
CA VAL A 9 -9.82 2.09 1.57
C VAL A 9 -9.08 3.13 0.75
N GLU A 10 -9.03 4.37 1.24
CA GLU A 10 -8.36 5.47 0.55
C GLU A 10 -7.57 6.36 1.51
N ALA A 11 -6.50 6.97 1.00
CA ALA A 11 -5.72 7.90 1.80
C ALA A 11 -6.45 9.24 1.91
N SER A 12 -6.63 9.76 3.14
CA SER A 12 -7.24 11.07 3.32
C SER A 12 -6.33 12.18 2.81
N ALA A 13 -6.92 13.23 2.23
CA ALA A 13 -6.18 14.37 1.70
C ALA A 13 -5.14 14.94 2.70
N PRO A 14 -5.47 15.17 4.00
CA PRO A 14 -4.49 15.67 4.96
C PRO A 14 -3.27 14.77 5.12
N ARG A 15 -3.47 13.44 5.17
CA ARG A 15 -2.36 12.49 5.35
C ARG A 15 -1.45 12.42 4.12
N ARG A 16 -2.03 12.58 2.93
CA ARG A 16 -1.27 12.68 1.67
C ARG A 16 -0.38 13.91 1.67
N TRP A 17 -0.95 15.07 2.01
CA TRP A 17 -0.22 16.33 2.08
C TRP A 17 0.90 16.30 3.12
N ILE A 18 0.63 15.80 4.33
CA ILE A 18 1.66 15.70 5.38
C ILE A 18 2.79 14.76 4.94
N GLY A 19 2.48 13.56 4.45
CA GLY A 19 3.49 12.58 4.05
C GLY A 19 4.38 13.10 2.90
N VAL A 20 3.78 13.71 1.89
CA VAL A 20 4.52 14.29 0.76
C VAL A 20 5.30 15.54 1.19
N GLY A 21 4.71 16.40 2.02
CA GLY A 21 5.35 17.61 2.54
C GLY A 21 6.58 17.30 3.39
N MET A 22 6.52 16.28 4.25
CA MET A 22 7.68 15.84 5.05
C MET A 22 8.82 15.33 4.16
N LEU A 23 8.52 14.51 3.14
CA LEU A 23 9.53 14.03 2.19
C LEU A 23 10.14 15.18 1.38
N ALA A 24 9.31 16.12 0.90
CA ALA A 24 9.78 17.32 0.22
C ALA A 24 10.67 18.18 1.13
N GLY A 25 10.30 18.36 2.40
CA GLY A 25 11.13 19.05 3.39
C GLY A 25 12.48 18.38 3.61
N ILE A 26 12.53 17.05 3.72
CA ILE A 26 13.78 16.29 3.81
C ILE A 26 14.65 16.51 2.57
N ALA A 27 14.07 16.45 1.36
CA ALA A 27 14.83 16.69 0.14
C ALA A 27 15.39 18.12 0.07
N LEU A 28 14.61 19.13 0.49
CA LEU A 28 15.07 20.52 0.58
C LEU A 28 16.23 20.67 1.57
N LEU A 29 16.17 20.00 2.73
CA LEU A 29 17.28 20.01 3.69
C LEU A 29 18.55 19.35 3.12
N LEU A 30 18.41 18.26 2.35
CA LEU A 30 19.53 17.61 1.67
C LEU A 30 20.17 18.54 0.63
N PHE A 31 19.36 19.23 -0.18
CA PHE A 31 19.86 20.20 -1.15
C PHE A 31 20.47 21.43 -0.48
N TYR A 32 19.89 21.91 0.62
CA TYR A 32 20.47 22.98 1.43
C TYR A 32 21.86 22.59 1.94
N GLY A 33 22.04 21.36 2.42
CA GLY A 33 23.32 20.84 2.89
C GLY A 33 24.45 20.89 1.84
N VAL A 34 24.12 20.82 0.54
CA VAL A 34 25.10 20.94 -0.56
C VAL A 34 25.78 22.32 -0.55
N PHE A 35 25.02 23.37 -0.22
CA PHE A 35 25.49 24.77 -0.22
C PHE A 35 25.96 25.23 1.17
N ALA A 36 25.30 24.77 2.23
CA ALA A 36 25.57 25.20 3.60
C ALA A 36 26.92 24.69 4.14
N THR A 37 27.32 23.49 3.72
CA THR A 37 28.59 22.89 4.13
C THR A 37 29.29 22.31 2.90
N PRO A 38 29.99 23.15 2.10
CA PRO A 38 30.63 22.69 0.89
C PRO A 38 31.68 21.62 1.19
N GLY A 39 31.33 20.37 0.89
CA GLY A 39 32.21 19.21 1.05
C GLY A 39 32.98 18.88 -0.24
N THR A 40 33.48 17.66 -0.33
CA THR A 40 34.05 17.15 -1.59
C THR A 40 32.97 17.04 -2.67
N LEU A 41 33.38 17.11 -3.94
CA LEU A 41 32.47 16.96 -5.08
C LEU A 41 31.67 15.64 -5.01
N LEU A 42 32.31 14.55 -4.54
CA LEU A 42 31.67 13.26 -4.34
C LEU A 42 30.55 13.33 -3.29
N TRP A 43 30.79 14.02 -2.17
CA TRP A 43 29.78 14.19 -1.12
C TRP A 43 28.60 15.05 -1.57
N GLN A 44 28.86 16.13 -2.28
CA GLN A 44 27.82 16.97 -2.88
C GLN A 44 26.98 16.18 -3.88
N ALA A 45 27.62 15.41 -4.77
CA ALA A 45 26.92 14.55 -5.71
C ALA A 45 26.05 13.50 -4.99
N ALA A 46 26.54 12.91 -3.90
CA ALA A 46 25.78 11.96 -3.09
C ALA A 46 24.54 12.60 -2.43
N LEU A 47 24.67 13.81 -1.87
CA LEU A 47 23.55 14.55 -1.28
C LEU A 47 22.50 14.92 -2.33
N ILE A 48 22.92 15.37 -3.52
CA ILE A 48 22.02 15.68 -4.63
C ILE A 48 21.28 14.41 -5.06
N ALA A 49 22.00 13.31 -5.29
CA ALA A 49 21.40 12.05 -5.70
C ALA A 49 20.39 11.54 -4.66
N LEU A 50 20.71 11.64 -3.36
CA LEU A 50 19.80 11.26 -2.29
C LEU A 50 18.56 12.16 -2.25
N GLY A 51 18.73 13.49 -2.36
CA GLY A 51 17.61 14.44 -2.41
C GLY A 51 16.66 14.18 -3.58
N LEU A 52 17.21 13.90 -4.77
CA LEU A 52 16.43 13.48 -5.94
C LEU A 52 15.70 12.16 -5.70
N GLY A 53 16.35 11.19 -5.05
CA GLY A 53 15.73 9.93 -4.65
C GLY A 53 14.54 10.14 -3.69
N VAL A 54 14.69 11.02 -2.70
CA VAL A 54 13.60 11.37 -1.76
C VAL A 54 12.44 12.07 -2.48
N LEU A 55 12.73 13.02 -3.39
CA LEU A 55 11.69 13.65 -4.22
C LEU A 55 10.95 12.66 -5.10
N TRP A 56 11.68 11.71 -5.69
CA TRP A 56 11.08 10.62 -6.47
C TRP A 56 10.14 9.78 -5.61
N ILE A 57 10.52 9.42 -4.39
CA ILE A 57 9.63 8.72 -3.44
C ILE A 57 8.39 9.58 -3.11
N ALA A 58 8.57 10.89 -2.89
CA ALA A 58 7.46 11.81 -2.62
C ALA A 58 6.44 11.85 -3.78
N ALA A 59 6.93 11.97 -5.01
CA ALA A 59 6.09 11.93 -6.21
C ALA A 59 5.38 10.58 -6.36
N ARG A 60 6.08 9.46 -6.11
CA ARG A 60 5.49 8.11 -6.14
C ARG A 60 4.42 7.93 -5.06
N LEU A 61 4.62 8.46 -3.85
CA LEU A 61 3.62 8.47 -2.78
C LEU A 61 2.39 9.28 -3.18
N TRP A 62 2.58 10.47 -3.76
CA TRP A 62 1.49 11.33 -4.22
C TRP A 62 0.59 10.62 -5.25
N GLN A 63 1.22 10.01 -6.25
CA GLN A 63 0.53 9.24 -7.30
C GLN A 63 -0.11 7.95 -6.77
N ALA A 64 0.57 7.23 -5.88
CA ALA A 64 0.05 5.98 -5.34
C ALA A 64 -1.10 6.18 -4.37
N THR A 65 -1.22 7.36 -3.76
CA THR A 65 -2.29 7.67 -2.81
C THR A 65 -3.44 8.44 -3.44
N SER A 66 -3.37 8.78 -4.73
CA SER A 66 -4.51 9.34 -5.49
C SER A 66 -5.52 8.29 -5.92
N VAL A 67 -5.18 7.01 -5.73
CA VAL A 67 -6.04 5.88 -6.03
C VAL A 67 -6.55 5.25 -4.73
N ARG A 68 -7.64 4.51 -4.84
CA ARG A 68 -8.30 3.83 -3.73
C ARG A 68 -8.29 2.32 -3.94
N ILE A 69 -8.31 1.59 -2.84
CA ILE A 69 -8.45 0.14 -2.84
C ILE A 69 -9.94 -0.16 -2.74
N GLU A 70 -10.42 -0.99 -3.63
CA GLU A 70 -11.82 -1.41 -3.74
C GLU A 70 -11.90 -2.92 -3.50
N LEU A 71 -12.77 -3.32 -2.57
CA LEU A 71 -13.14 -4.72 -2.38
C LEU A 71 -14.44 -4.98 -3.16
N THR A 72 -14.36 -5.94 -4.07
CA THR A 72 -15.47 -6.40 -4.91
C THR A 72 -15.75 -7.88 -4.65
N ALA A 73 -16.79 -8.44 -5.29
CA ALA A 73 -17.05 -9.88 -5.22
C ALA A 73 -15.88 -10.73 -5.74
N GLN A 74 -15.12 -10.22 -6.71
CA GLN A 74 -14.01 -10.93 -7.35
C GLN A 74 -12.69 -10.83 -6.54
N GLY A 75 -12.61 -9.89 -5.59
CA GLY A 75 -11.42 -9.65 -4.77
C GLY A 75 -11.06 -8.17 -4.66
N LEU A 76 -9.78 -7.90 -4.41
CA LEU A 76 -9.25 -6.55 -4.24
C LEU A 76 -8.67 -6.01 -5.55
N ARG A 77 -9.04 -4.78 -5.85
CA ARG A 77 -8.46 -3.99 -6.94
C ARG A 77 -8.14 -2.57 -6.47
N ASP A 78 -7.34 -1.91 -7.26
CA ASP A 78 -7.03 -0.49 -7.15
C ASP A 78 -7.84 0.26 -8.22
N SER A 79 -8.39 1.44 -7.90
CA SER A 79 -9.15 2.27 -8.85
C SER A 79 -8.35 2.71 -10.08
N GLY A 80 -7.02 2.57 -10.06
CA GLY A 80 -6.14 2.70 -11.22
C GLY A 80 -6.12 1.48 -12.15
N GLY A 81 -6.99 0.48 -11.94
CA GLY A 81 -7.15 -0.71 -12.78
C GLY A 81 -6.27 -1.91 -12.41
N ALA A 82 -5.49 -1.83 -11.32
CA ALA A 82 -4.62 -2.94 -10.90
C ALA A 82 -5.37 -3.95 -10.03
N VAL A 83 -5.35 -5.24 -10.40
CA VAL A 83 -5.88 -6.32 -9.55
C VAL A 83 -4.87 -6.65 -8.44
N ILE A 84 -5.23 -6.31 -7.20
CA ILE A 84 -4.39 -6.50 -6.00
C ILE A 84 -4.42 -7.93 -5.50
N ALA A 85 -5.55 -8.62 -5.57
CA ALA A 85 -5.66 -10.06 -5.36
C ALA A 85 -7.07 -10.52 -5.73
N ARG A 86 -7.19 -11.66 -6.43
CA ARG A 86 -8.49 -12.31 -6.59
C ARG A 86 -8.87 -13.04 -5.30
N LEU A 87 -10.16 -13.09 -4.99
CA LEU A 87 -10.66 -13.78 -3.80
C LEU A 87 -10.26 -15.26 -3.79
N ALA A 88 -10.25 -15.92 -4.95
CA ALA A 88 -9.80 -17.30 -5.11
C ALA A 88 -8.32 -17.52 -4.77
N ASP A 89 -7.47 -16.51 -4.98
CA ASP A 89 -6.03 -16.61 -4.78
C ASP A 89 -5.61 -16.32 -3.31
N ILE A 90 -6.52 -15.74 -2.50
CA ILE A 90 -6.26 -15.35 -1.11
C ILE A 90 -6.41 -16.57 -0.19
N LYS A 91 -5.35 -16.90 0.54
CA LYS A 91 -5.30 -17.97 1.53
C LYS A 91 -5.80 -17.51 2.90
N SER A 92 -5.42 -16.34 3.34
CA SER A 92 -5.82 -15.82 4.66
C SER A 92 -5.67 -14.31 4.76
N VAL A 93 -6.43 -13.72 5.70
CA VAL A 93 -6.31 -12.32 6.13
C VAL A 93 -5.76 -12.29 7.55
N GLU A 94 -4.64 -11.63 7.75
CA GLU A 94 -4.01 -11.46 9.07
C GLU A 94 -4.39 -10.10 9.67
N ARG A 95 -5.18 -10.16 10.74
CA ARG A 95 -5.59 -9.03 11.59
C ARG A 95 -4.76 -9.05 12.88
N GLY A 96 -3.70 -8.26 13.00
CA GLY A 96 -2.94 -8.20 14.26
C GLY A 96 -1.52 -7.66 14.16
N SER A 97 -0.79 -7.67 15.27
CA SER A 97 0.58 -7.16 15.44
C SER A 97 1.68 -8.16 15.03
N PHE A 98 1.53 -8.79 13.87
CA PHE A 98 2.59 -9.65 13.32
C PHE A 98 3.60 -8.82 12.50
N ALA A 99 4.83 -9.34 12.42
CA ALA A 99 5.89 -8.75 11.61
C ALA A 99 5.39 -8.51 10.17
N PHE A 100 5.74 -7.36 9.58
CA PHE A 100 5.40 -6.94 8.21
C PHE A 100 3.99 -6.36 7.95
N LYS A 101 3.15 -6.13 8.96
CA LYS A 101 1.90 -5.36 8.77
C LYS A 101 2.21 -3.88 8.47
N PRO A 102 1.66 -3.29 7.40
CA PRO A 102 1.75 -1.85 7.19
C PRO A 102 0.95 -1.08 8.26
N THR A 103 1.43 0.10 8.64
CA THR A 103 0.78 0.98 9.63
C THR A 103 -0.70 1.15 9.29
N ASN A 104 -1.58 0.95 10.28
CA ASN A 104 -3.03 1.07 10.11
C ASN A 104 -3.63 0.16 9.01
N GLY A 105 -3.00 -0.98 8.73
CA GLY A 105 -3.34 -1.84 7.60
C GLY A 105 -3.82 -3.25 7.95
N PHE A 106 -3.61 -4.20 7.04
CA PHE A 106 -3.66 -5.65 7.24
C PHE A 106 -2.76 -6.36 6.23
N LEU A 107 -2.51 -7.65 6.44
CA LEU A 107 -1.72 -8.48 5.55
C LEU A 107 -2.58 -9.59 4.96
N LEU A 108 -2.40 -9.88 3.68
CA LEU A 108 -2.95 -11.03 2.99
C LEU A 108 -1.85 -12.02 2.68
N ARG A 109 -2.16 -13.31 2.83
CA ARG A 109 -1.39 -14.39 2.24
C ARG A 109 -2.16 -14.96 1.06
N THR A 110 -1.43 -15.29 0.00
CA THR A 110 -1.98 -15.97 -1.18
C THR A 110 -1.46 -17.40 -1.27
N TYR A 111 -2.17 -18.28 -1.99
CA TYR A 111 -1.73 -19.66 -2.18
C TYR A 111 -0.45 -19.79 -3.00
N GLY A 112 -0.26 -18.89 -3.97
CA GLY A 112 0.93 -18.82 -4.82
C GLY A 112 1.62 -17.45 -4.77
N SER A 113 2.79 -17.36 -5.40
CA SER A 113 3.47 -16.09 -5.62
C SER A 113 2.64 -15.23 -6.58
N VAL A 114 2.32 -14.02 -6.17
CA VAL A 114 1.54 -13.08 -6.99
C VAL A 114 2.44 -12.05 -7.68
N GLY A 115 3.76 -12.15 -7.56
CA GLY A 115 4.73 -11.22 -8.16
C GLY A 115 5.15 -10.09 -7.22
N ARG A 116 5.64 -8.97 -7.78
CA ARG A 116 6.13 -7.81 -7.02
C ARG A 116 5.45 -6.53 -7.48
N ALA A 117 4.87 -5.78 -6.55
CA ALA A 117 4.27 -4.48 -6.82
C ALA A 117 4.42 -3.57 -5.60
N TRP A 118 4.55 -2.27 -5.83
CA TRP A 118 4.67 -1.30 -4.75
C TRP A 118 3.92 -0.02 -5.10
N ARG A 119 2.90 0.28 -4.30
CA ARG A 119 2.15 1.53 -4.27
C ARG A 119 2.44 2.19 -2.91
N PRO A 120 3.48 3.04 -2.83
CA PRO A 120 3.93 3.61 -1.57
C PRO A 120 2.78 4.22 -0.77
N GLY A 121 2.72 3.92 0.52
CA GLY A 121 1.69 4.43 1.44
C GLY A 121 0.29 3.82 1.27
N LEU A 122 0.06 2.95 0.29
CA LEU A 122 -1.26 2.36 0.05
C LEU A 122 -1.25 0.83 0.08
N TRP A 123 -0.40 0.18 -0.71
CA TRP A 123 -0.26 -1.28 -0.69
C TRP A 123 1.02 -1.77 -1.36
N TRP A 124 1.40 -3.01 -1.07
CA TRP A 124 2.55 -3.66 -1.68
C TRP A 124 2.33 -5.16 -1.81
N ARG A 125 3.10 -5.78 -2.70
CA ARG A 125 3.11 -7.22 -2.96
C ARG A 125 4.55 -7.71 -3.08
N ILE A 126 4.89 -8.76 -2.35
CA ILE A 126 6.18 -9.44 -2.43
C ILE A 126 5.94 -10.94 -2.21
N GLY A 127 6.19 -11.76 -3.24
CA GLY A 127 6.00 -13.21 -3.16
C GLY A 127 4.51 -13.55 -2.91
N PRO A 128 4.18 -14.34 -1.87
CA PRO A 128 2.80 -14.68 -1.52
C PRO A 128 2.17 -13.68 -0.53
N ARG A 129 2.79 -12.53 -0.27
CA ARG A 129 2.37 -11.57 0.74
C ARG A 129 1.93 -10.27 0.10
N ILE A 130 0.79 -9.75 0.55
CA ILE A 130 0.28 -8.44 0.15
C ILE A 130 -0.04 -7.64 1.40
N GLY A 131 0.60 -6.49 1.56
CA GLY A 131 0.27 -5.54 2.62
C GLY A 131 -0.68 -4.49 2.10
N ILE A 132 -1.80 -4.27 2.80
CA ILE A 132 -2.76 -3.20 2.54
C ILE A 132 -2.66 -2.20 3.68
N GLY A 133 -2.30 -0.94 3.41
CA GLY A 133 -2.24 0.11 4.41
C GLY A 133 -1.09 1.09 4.21
N GLY A 134 -0.78 1.85 5.26
CA GLY A 134 0.23 2.91 5.25
C GLY A 134 -0.39 4.23 5.71
N VAL A 135 -0.69 5.12 4.76
CA VAL A 135 -1.34 6.41 5.05
C VAL A 135 -2.88 6.30 5.13
N THR A 136 -3.44 5.11 4.93
CA THR A 136 -4.88 4.84 4.96
C THR A 136 -5.47 4.92 6.37
N PRO A 137 -6.74 5.35 6.55
CA PRO A 137 -7.41 5.32 7.84
C PRO A 137 -7.53 3.88 8.39
N GLY A 138 -7.10 3.67 9.64
CA GLY A 138 -7.09 2.33 10.24
C GLY A 138 -8.48 1.71 10.39
N HIS A 139 -9.51 2.53 10.57
CA HIS A 139 -10.89 2.05 10.62
C HIS A 139 -11.36 1.48 9.28
N GLN A 140 -10.99 2.10 8.14
CA GLN A 140 -11.33 1.58 6.81
C GLN A 140 -10.59 0.27 6.55
N ALA A 141 -9.29 0.22 6.86
CA ALA A 141 -8.50 -0.99 6.66
C ALA A 141 -9.00 -2.15 7.55
N LYS A 142 -9.41 -1.86 8.78
CA LYS A 142 -10.03 -2.83 9.68
C LYS A 142 -11.35 -3.34 9.12
N ALA A 143 -12.27 -2.45 8.73
CA ALA A 143 -13.56 -2.82 8.16
C ALA A 143 -13.41 -3.68 6.90
N MET A 144 -12.47 -3.32 6.01
CA MET A 144 -12.17 -4.10 4.80
C MET A 144 -11.60 -5.49 5.14
N ALA A 145 -10.68 -5.59 6.12
CA ALA A 145 -10.15 -6.87 6.56
C ALA A 145 -11.22 -7.77 7.17
N ASP A 146 -12.14 -7.19 7.95
CA ASP A 146 -13.25 -7.92 8.57
C ASP A 146 -14.21 -8.45 7.50
N LEU A 147 -14.60 -7.62 6.53
CA LEU A 147 -15.45 -8.03 5.41
C LEU A 147 -14.79 -9.11 4.56
N LEU A 148 -13.49 -8.95 4.25
CA LEU A 148 -12.75 -9.92 3.46
C LEU A 148 -12.65 -11.28 4.18
N ALA A 149 -12.50 -11.28 5.50
CA ALA A 149 -12.48 -12.52 6.27
C ALA A 149 -13.83 -13.26 6.23
N VAL A 150 -14.95 -12.53 6.27
CA VAL A 150 -16.30 -13.12 6.07
C VAL A 150 -16.40 -13.76 4.69
N ARG A 151 -15.97 -13.05 3.63
CA ARG A 151 -16.01 -13.57 2.26
C ARG A 151 -15.15 -14.82 2.05
N LEU A 152 -13.99 -14.90 2.71
CA LEU A 152 -13.17 -16.10 2.66
C LEU A 152 -13.86 -17.29 3.34
N ALA A 153 -14.50 -17.06 4.50
CA ALA A 153 -15.25 -18.11 5.18
C ALA A 153 -16.44 -18.62 4.34
N GLU A 154 -17.19 -17.73 3.69
CA GLU A 154 -18.28 -18.09 2.78
C GLU A 154 -17.78 -18.92 1.58
N ARG A 155 -16.65 -18.51 0.98
CA ARG A 155 -16.01 -19.26 -0.13
C ARG A 155 -15.59 -20.66 0.31
N ASP A 156 -14.98 -20.78 1.49
CA ASP A 156 -14.47 -22.05 1.98
C ASP A 156 -15.63 -23.02 2.31
N GLN A 157 -16.71 -22.52 2.93
CA GLN A 157 -17.93 -23.31 3.14
C GLN A 157 -18.56 -23.79 1.83
N ALA A 158 -18.67 -22.90 0.83
CA ALA A 158 -19.21 -23.27 -0.48
C ALA A 158 -18.35 -24.32 -1.20
N SER A 159 -17.04 -24.32 -0.96
CA SER A 159 -16.11 -25.32 -1.52
C SER A 159 -16.27 -26.69 -0.85
N ASP A 160 -16.47 -26.71 0.48
CA ASP A 160 -16.70 -27.95 1.24
C ASP A 160 -18.03 -28.63 0.87
N HIS A 161 -19.05 -27.88 0.46
CA HIS A 161 -20.33 -28.44 0.01
C HIS A 161 -20.31 -29.05 -1.40
N LEU A 162 -19.25 -28.81 -2.18
CA LEU A 162 -19.08 -29.32 -3.53
C LEU A 162 -18.22 -30.60 -3.61
N ILE A 163 -17.68 -31.05 -2.47
CA ILE A 163 -16.86 -32.27 -2.32
C ILE A 163 -17.69 -33.35 -1.62
#